data_AF-A0A2H5W2C6-F1
#
_entry.id   AF-A0A2H5W2C6-F1
#
_cell.length_a   1.000
_cell.length_b   1.000
_cell.length_c   1.000
_cell.angle_alpha   90.00
_cell.angle_beta   90.00
_cell.angle_gamma   90.00
#
_symmetry.space_group_name_H-M   'P 1'
#
loop_
_entity.id
_entity.type
_entity.pdbx_description
1 polymer ?
#
loop_
_entity_poly.entity_id
_entity_poly.type
_entity_poly.pdbx_seq_one_letter_code
_entity_poly.pdbx_strand_id
1 'polypeptide(L)'
;MLELKATELRARHHVDESIVQKAVTQAVRQAGLTKRATCHTFRHSFATHLLADGYDIRTVQELLGHKDVKTTMIYTHVLNRGGR
;
A
#
# COMPACT_ATOMS: atom_id res chain seq x y z
N MET A 1 24.88 27.22 -25.07
CA MET A 1 24.70 27.46 -23.61
C MET A 1 23.31 28.05 -23.44
N LEU A 2 22.31 27.23 -23.17
CA LEU A 2 20.92 27.67 -22.95
C LEU A 2 20.44 27.03 -21.65
N GLU A 3 20.55 27.80 -20.57
CA GLU A 3 19.92 27.49 -19.29
C GLU A 3 18.41 27.69 -19.41
N LEU A 4 17.70 26.59 -19.66
CA LEU A 4 16.27 26.51 -19.40
C LEU A 4 16.07 26.42 -17.89
N LYS A 5 15.85 27.57 -17.25
CA LYS A 5 15.35 27.63 -15.87
C LYS A 5 13.96 27.00 -15.85
N ALA A 6 13.90 25.73 -15.44
CA ALA A 6 12.66 25.06 -15.12
C ALA A 6 11.97 25.86 -14.00
N THR A 7 10.83 26.44 -14.33
CA THR A 7 9.98 27.21 -13.41
C THR A 7 9.57 26.29 -12.25
N GLU A 8 10.03 26.61 -11.03
CA GLU A 8 9.61 25.95 -9.79
C GLU A 8 8.16 26.28 -9.45
N LEU A 9 7.21 25.75 -10.23
CA LEU A 9 5.79 25.81 -9.91
C LEU A 9 5.48 24.83 -8.77
N ARG A 10 5.73 25.28 -7.53
CA ARG A 10 5.27 24.57 -6.32
C ARG A 10 3.76 24.77 -6.15
N ALA A 11 2.98 23.90 -6.78
CA ALA A 11 1.55 23.78 -6.51
C ALA A 11 1.33 23.27 -5.08
N ARG A 12 0.42 23.90 -4.31
CA ARG A 12 0.04 23.45 -2.96
C ARG A 12 -1.02 22.33 -2.98
N HIS A 13 -1.34 21.83 -4.16
CA HIS A 13 -2.34 20.77 -4.31
C HIS A 13 -1.71 19.43 -3.96
N HIS A 14 -2.49 18.58 -3.29
CA HIS A 14 -2.10 17.18 -3.10
C HIS A 14 -1.85 16.54 -4.47
N VAL A 15 -0.88 15.63 -4.51
CA VAL A 15 -0.62 14.82 -5.70
C VAL A 15 -1.89 14.05 -6.03
N ASP A 16 -2.31 14.10 -7.29
CA ASP A 16 -3.44 13.31 -7.76
C ASP A 16 -3.17 11.82 -7.58
N GLU A 17 -4.15 11.09 -7.06
CA GLU A 17 -3.99 9.66 -6.71
C GLU A 17 -3.54 8.83 -7.94
N SER A 18 -4.00 9.19 -9.14
CA SER A 18 -3.68 8.46 -10.36
C SER A 18 -2.18 8.48 -10.66
N ILE A 19 -1.45 9.49 -10.20
CA ILE A 19 0.00 9.59 -10.38
C ILE A 19 0.69 8.44 -9.65
N VAL A 20 0.34 8.22 -8.39
CA VAL A 20 0.90 7.12 -7.57
C VAL A 20 0.49 5.76 -8.14
N GLN A 21 -0.79 5.60 -8.51
CA GLN A 21 -1.28 4.35 -9.09
C GLN A 21 -0.56 3.97 -10.39
N LYS A 22 -0.29 4.95 -11.27
CA LYS A 22 0.46 4.75 -12.52
C LYS A 22 1.92 4.40 -12.24
N ALA A 23 2.57 5.12 -11.32
CA ALA A 23 3.94 4.83 -10.92
C ALA A 23 4.10 3.40 -10.40
N VAL A 24 3.19 2.95 -9.52
CA VAL A 24 3.18 1.57 -9.01
C VAL A 24 2.96 0.57 -10.15
N THR A 25 2.02 0.82 -11.05
CA THR A 25 1.76 -0.07 -12.19
C THR A 25 3.00 -0.23 -13.09
N GLN A 26 3.73 0.86 -13.34
CA GLN A 26 4.97 0.83 -14.10
C GLN A 26 6.06 0.04 -13.37
N ALA A 27 6.25 0.29 -12.08
CA ALA A 27 7.23 -0.43 -11.26
C ALA A 27 6.96 -1.94 -11.22
N VAL A 28 5.69 -2.36 -11.09
CA VAL A 28 5.29 -3.77 -11.10
C VAL A 28 5.64 -4.44 -12.43
N ARG A 29 5.43 -3.75 -13.57
CA ARG A 29 5.82 -4.26 -14.90
C ARG A 29 7.33 -4.37 -15.04
N GLN A 30 8.07 -3.35 -14.60
CA GLN A 30 9.54 -3.34 -14.65
C GLN A 30 10.16 -4.43 -13.77
N ALA A 31 9.54 -4.74 -12.64
CA ALA A 31 9.94 -5.83 -11.76
C ALA A 31 9.63 -7.23 -12.31
N GLY A 32 9.00 -7.36 -13.49
CA GLY A 32 8.68 -8.65 -14.10
C GLY A 32 7.60 -9.45 -13.35
N LEU A 33 6.81 -8.80 -12.51
CA LEU A 33 5.74 -9.45 -11.76
C LEU A 33 4.62 -9.89 -12.72
N THR A 34 4.40 -11.20 -12.79
CA THR A 34 3.32 -11.80 -13.61
C THR A 34 1.94 -11.62 -12.98
N LYS A 35 1.88 -11.48 -11.66
CA LYS A 35 0.64 -11.23 -10.91
C LYS A 35 0.34 -9.74 -10.86
N ARG A 36 -0.94 -9.39 -10.92
CA ARG A 36 -1.40 -8.00 -10.75
C ARG A 36 -1.07 -7.52 -9.34
N ALA A 37 -0.35 -6.41 -9.25
CA ALA A 37 -0.10 -5.69 -8.00
C ALA A 37 -0.45 -4.20 -8.16
N THR A 38 -1.09 -3.63 -7.15
CA THR A 38 -1.50 -2.22 -7.07
C THR A 38 -1.15 -1.65 -5.70
N CYS A 39 -1.41 -0.35 -5.47
CA CYS A 39 -1.27 0.26 -4.14
C CYS A 39 -2.06 -0.50 -3.06
N HIS A 40 -3.26 -0.99 -3.40
CA HIS A 40 -4.09 -1.77 -2.48
C HIS A 40 -3.46 -3.14 -2.19
N THR A 41 -2.79 -3.76 -3.16
CA THR A 41 -2.02 -5.00 -2.93
C THR A 41 -0.94 -4.79 -1.88
N PHE A 42 -0.22 -3.67 -1.92
CA PHE A 42 0.79 -3.37 -0.89
C PHE A 42 0.17 -3.17 0.50
N ARG A 43 -0.99 -2.51 0.59
CA ARG A 43 -1.75 -2.40 1.86
C ARG A 43 -2.12 -3.79 2.40
N HIS A 44 -2.54 -4.70 1.52
CA HIS A 44 -2.86 -6.07 1.90
C HIS A 44 -1.61 -6.85 2.36
N SER A 45 -0.49 -6.72 1.64
CA SER A 45 0.78 -7.34 2.01
C SER A 45 1.27 -6.84 3.37
N PHE A 46 1.21 -5.53 3.63
CA PHE A 46 1.57 -4.94 4.92
C PHE A 46 0.78 -5.57 6.07
N ALA A 47 -0.54 -5.62 5.96
CA ALA A 47 -1.39 -6.22 6.98
C ALA A 47 -1.08 -7.71 7.21
N THR A 48 -0.88 -8.46 6.11
CA THR A 48 -0.58 -9.88 6.15
C THR A 48 0.78 -10.16 6.79
N HIS A 49 1.80 -9.36 6.50
CA HIS A 49 3.12 -9.50 7.10
C HIS A 49 3.11 -9.20 8.60
N LEU A 50 2.43 -8.14 9.04
CA LEU A 50 2.32 -7.83 10.47
C LEU A 50 1.65 -8.98 11.25
N LEU A 51 0.54 -9.50 10.73
CA LEU A 51 -0.13 -10.63 11.37
C LEU A 51 0.74 -11.91 11.33
N ALA A 52 1.50 -12.14 10.25
CA ALA A 52 2.42 -13.27 10.16
C ALA A 52 3.57 -13.19 11.19
N ASP A 53 4.01 -11.97 11.50
CA ASP A 53 5.04 -11.66 12.50
C ASP A 53 4.47 -11.68 13.94
N GLY A 54 3.19 -12.00 14.11
CA GLY A 54 2.54 -12.19 15.41
C GLY A 54 1.99 -10.92 16.05
N TYR A 55 1.86 -9.83 15.29
CA TYR A 55 1.21 -8.62 15.79
C TYR A 55 -0.27 -8.89 16.08
N ASP A 56 -0.77 -8.28 17.16
CA ASP A 56 -2.18 -8.36 17.51
C ASP A 56 -3.06 -7.66 16.45
N ILE A 57 -4.24 -8.23 16.22
CA ILE A 57 -5.19 -7.76 15.21
C ILE A 57 -5.65 -6.31 15.47
N ARG A 58 -5.70 -5.87 16.75
CA ARG A 58 -6.03 -4.48 17.10
C ARG A 58 -4.92 -3.53 16.72
N THR A 59 -3.65 -3.91 16.92
CA THR A 59 -2.51 -3.11 16.47
C THR A 59 -2.52 -2.95 14.95
N VAL A 60 -2.80 -4.02 14.21
CA VAL A 60 -2.91 -3.96 12.74
C VAL A 60 -4.11 -3.09 12.32
N GLN A 61 -5.24 -3.18 13.02
CA GLN A 61 -6.40 -2.32 12.77
C GLN A 61 -6.07 -0.83 12.92
N GLU A 62 -5.36 -0.46 13.99
CA GLU A 62 -4.95 0.93 14.25
C GLU A 62 -4.00 1.45 13.16
N LEU A 63 -2.99 0.66 12.78
CA LEU A 63 -2.02 1.03 11.74
C LEU A 63 -2.67 1.20 10.36
N LEU A 64 -3.74 0.46 10.08
CA LEU A 64 -4.52 0.61 8.84
C LEU A 64 -5.58 1.73 8.93
N GLY A 65 -5.83 2.29 10.11
CA GLY A 65 -6.87 3.28 10.33
C GLY A 65 -8.28 2.73 10.11
N HIS A 66 -8.51 1.43 10.37
CA HIS A 66 -9.82 0.82 10.23
C HIS A 66 -10.72 1.14 11.43
N LYS A 67 -11.91 1.66 11.16
CA LYS A 67 -12.92 1.96 12.20
C LYS A 67 -13.49 0.70 12.85
N ASP A 68 -13.60 -0.40 12.11
CA ASP A 68 -14.12 -1.68 12.58
C ASP A 68 -13.08 -2.78 12.35
N VAL A 69 -12.84 -3.59 13.39
CA VAL A 69 -11.94 -4.75 13.34
C VAL A 69 -12.36 -5.75 12.27
N LYS A 70 -13.66 -5.84 11.95
CA LYS A 70 -14.18 -6.73 10.90
C LYS A 70 -13.50 -6.48 9.54
N THR A 71 -13.16 -5.24 9.21
CA THR A 71 -12.45 -4.90 7.98
C THR A 71 -10.99 -5.38 8.00
N THR A 72 -10.39 -5.53 9.18
CA THR A 72 -9.04 -6.09 9.35
C THR A 72 -9.06 -7.62 9.39
N MET A 73 -10.14 -8.23 9.88
CA MET A 73 -10.29 -9.69 9.94
C MET A 73 -10.24 -10.37 8.57
N ILE A 74 -10.43 -9.66 7.47
CA ILE A 74 -10.23 -10.22 6.12
C ILE A 74 -8.81 -10.80 5.93
N TYR A 75 -7.82 -10.28 6.67
CA TYR A 75 -6.42 -10.70 6.58
C TYR A 75 -6.09 -11.94 7.41
N THR A 76 -6.89 -12.26 8.43
CA THR A 76 -6.65 -13.46 9.25
C THR A 76 -7.00 -14.73 8.47
N HIS A 77 -8.02 -14.68 7.61
CA HIS A 77 -8.37 -15.76 6.69
C HIS A 77 -7.26 -16.08 5.68
N VAL A 78 -6.51 -15.06 5.23
CA VAL A 78 -5.37 -15.24 4.32
C VAL A 78 -4.24 -16.01 4.99
N LEU A 79 -4.07 -15.85 6.31
CA LEU A 79 -2.99 -16.48 7.05
C LEU A 79 -3.31 -17.90 7.50
N ASN A 80 -4.58 -18.29 7.61
CA ASN A 80 -5.07 -19.63 7.96
C ASN A 80 -4.23 -20.37 9.03
N ARG A 81 -3.62 -19.60 9.94
CA ARG A 81 -3.02 -20.04 11.18
C ARG A 81 -4.02 -19.64 12.24
N GLY A 82 -4.74 -20.63 12.77
CA GLY A 82 -5.50 -20.44 13.99
C GLY A 82 -4.60 -19.76 15.01
N GLY A 83 -5.04 -18.59 15.49
CA GLY A 83 -4.33 -17.88 16.55
C GLY A 83 -4.05 -18.87 17.68
N ARG A 84 -2.79 -18.93 18.11
CA ARG A 84 -2.46 -19.60 19.37
C ARG A 84 -2.96 -18.76 20.52
#